data_AF-A8VKM8-F1
#
_entry.id   AF-A8VKM8-F1
#
_cell.length_a   1.000
_cell.length_b   1.000
_cell.length_c   1.000
_cell.angle_alpha   90.00
_cell.angle_beta   90.00
_cell.angle_gamma   90.00
#
_symmetry.space_group_name_H-M   'P 1'
#
loop_
_entity.id
_entity.type
_entity.pdbx_description
1 polymer ?
#
loop_
_entity_poly.entity_id
_entity_poly.type
_entity_poly.pdbx_seq_one_letter_code
_entity_poly.pdbx_strand_id
1 'polypeptide(L)'
;FLQASNMGDVRNIIQRLAVHKVEAFPMMAIVIRERNSYRLVDYCKGTDTADQVLEKLLAGVDEYSNVRLNEASERREREEREAIRSQQEAEYKASLEADKARMEAKQKEIDEQRAEEERRQKEQDDEVMRRQMVASTLPEEPPVDSPPGEILNVKFRLP
;
A
#
# COMPACT_ATOMS: atom_id res chain seq x y z
N PHE A 1 -25.73 -25.76 -31.27
CA PHE A 1 -24.27 -25.53 -31.15
C PHE A 1 -23.91 -24.04 -31.15
N LEU A 2 -24.07 -23.28 -32.25
CA LEU A 2 -23.65 -21.86 -32.32
C LEU A 2 -24.30 -20.91 -31.29
N GLN A 3 -25.54 -21.18 -30.87
CA GLN A 3 -26.25 -20.38 -29.85
C GLN A 3 -25.70 -20.59 -28.43
N ALA A 4 -25.07 -21.73 -28.16
CA ALA A 4 -24.41 -22.02 -26.88
C ALA A 4 -22.99 -21.43 -26.80
N SER A 5 -22.42 -21.04 -27.94
CA SER A 5 -21.03 -20.56 -28.06
C SER A 5 -20.92 -19.03 -28.19
N ASN A 6 -21.96 -18.27 -27.85
CA ASN A 6 -22.00 -16.80 -28.01
C ASN A 6 -21.74 -16.32 -29.46
N MET A 7 -22.13 -17.13 -30.46
CA MET A 7 -21.96 -16.84 -31.89
C MET A 7 -23.27 -16.42 -32.56
N GLY A 8 -24.17 -15.76 -31.82
CA GLY A 8 -25.51 -15.37 -32.30
C GLY A 8 -25.45 -14.51 -33.57
N ASP A 9 -24.55 -13.52 -33.57
CA ASP A 9 -24.38 -12.60 -34.70
C ASP A 9 -23.80 -13.29 -35.93
N VAL A 10 -22.80 -14.13 -35.74
CA VAL A 10 -22.19 -14.94 -36.81
C VAL A 10 -23.24 -15.86 -37.45
N ARG A 11 -24.10 -16.49 -36.64
CA ARG A 11 -25.20 -17.32 -37.15
C ARG A 11 -26.16 -16.51 -38.03
N ASN A 12 -26.59 -15.33 -37.57
CA ASN A 12 -27.53 -14.50 -38.31
C ASN A 12 -26.96 -14.07 -39.67
N ILE A 13 -25.67 -13.75 -39.71
CA ILE A 13 -24.97 -13.38 -40.95
C ILE A 13 -24.87 -14.59 -41.89
N ILE A 14 -24.44 -15.76 -41.39
CA ILE A 14 -24.35 -16.97 -42.20
C ILE A 14 -25.72 -17.39 -42.73
N GLN A 15 -26.78 -17.32 -41.92
CA GLN A 15 -28.14 -17.64 -42.36
C GLN A 15 -28.61 -16.73 -43.49
N ARG A 16 -28.35 -15.41 -43.40
CA ARG A 16 -28.68 -14.47 -44.49
C ARG A 16 -27.90 -14.79 -45.77
N LEU A 17 -26.60 -15.08 -45.64
CA LEU A 17 -25.76 -15.43 -46.78
C LEU A 17 -26.21 -16.73 -47.46
N ALA A 18 -26.54 -17.75 -46.65
CA ALA A 18 -26.99 -19.05 -47.13
C ALA A 18 -28.33 -19.00 -47.86
N VAL A 19 -29.27 -18.19 -47.39
CA VAL A 19 -30.63 -18.07 -47.99
C VAL A 19 -30.60 -17.33 -49.33
N HIS A 20 -29.71 -16.36 -49.51
CA HIS A 20 -29.67 -15.53 -50.71
C HIS A 20 -28.73 -16.04 -51.82
N LYS A 21 -27.79 -16.94 -51.52
CA LYS A 21 -26.74 -17.36 -52.47
C LYS A 21 -26.46 -18.85 -52.37
N VAL A 22 -27.43 -19.69 -52.74
CA VAL A 22 -27.26 -21.17 -52.79
C VAL A 22 -26.14 -21.57 -53.76
N GLU A 23 -25.87 -20.76 -54.78
CA GLU A 23 -24.76 -20.96 -55.73
C GLU A 23 -23.37 -20.70 -55.14
N ALA A 24 -23.28 -20.07 -53.96
CA ALA A 24 -22.01 -19.78 -53.30
C ALA A 24 -21.46 -20.97 -52.50
N PHE A 25 -22.18 -22.10 -52.47
CA PHE A 25 -21.75 -23.32 -51.82
C PHE A 25 -20.79 -24.14 -52.71
N PRO A 26 -19.79 -24.82 -52.13
CA PRO A 26 -19.46 -24.88 -50.70
C PRO A 26 -18.94 -23.55 -50.13
N MET A 27 -19.36 -23.20 -48.92
CA MET A 27 -18.96 -21.98 -48.24
C MET A 27 -18.14 -22.28 -46.99
N MET A 28 -17.03 -21.57 -46.80
CA MET A 28 -16.20 -21.61 -45.60
C MET A 28 -16.19 -20.24 -44.94
N ALA A 29 -16.62 -20.16 -43.68
CA ALA A 29 -16.61 -18.91 -42.91
C ALA A 29 -15.34 -18.80 -42.06
N ILE A 30 -14.69 -17.64 -42.10
CA ILE A 30 -13.53 -17.30 -41.27
C ILE A 30 -14.04 -16.47 -40.10
N VAL A 31 -13.89 -17.02 -38.89
CA VAL A 31 -14.39 -16.42 -37.66
C VAL A 31 -13.23 -16.24 -36.70
N ILE A 32 -13.14 -15.05 -36.11
CA ILE A 32 -12.19 -14.76 -35.04
C ILE A 32 -12.92 -14.59 -33.71
N ARG A 33 -12.21 -14.90 -32.62
CA ARG A 33 -12.66 -14.60 -31.27
C ARG A 33 -12.07 -13.28 -30.84
N GLU A 34 -12.92 -12.37 -30.41
CA GLU A 34 -12.55 -11.07 -29.87
C GLU A 34 -13.11 -10.99 -28.45
N ARG A 35 -12.24 -11.06 -27.44
CA ARG A 35 -12.60 -11.14 -26.02
C ARG A 35 -13.58 -12.27 -25.70
N ASN A 36 -14.88 -11.97 -25.65
CA ASN A 36 -15.96 -12.91 -25.32
C ASN A 36 -17.04 -13.05 -26.41
N SER A 37 -16.84 -12.41 -27.56
CA SER A 37 -17.70 -12.55 -28.74
C SER A 37 -16.92 -13.17 -29.89
N TYR A 38 -17.67 -13.72 -30.84
CA TYR A 38 -17.13 -14.20 -32.11
C TYR A 38 -17.58 -13.28 -33.22
N ARG A 39 -16.65 -12.91 -34.10
CA ARG A 39 -16.90 -12.04 -35.24
C ARG A 39 -16.56 -12.77 -36.52
N LEU A 40 -17.46 -12.68 -37.50
CA LEU A 40 -17.19 -13.15 -38.86
C LEU A 40 -16.28 -12.12 -39.54
N VAL A 41 -15.12 -12.55 -39.99
CA VAL A 41 -14.14 -11.71 -40.70
C VAL A 41 -14.44 -11.75 -42.20
N ASP A 42 -14.49 -12.96 -42.76
CA ASP A 42 -14.79 -13.15 -44.18
C ASP A 42 -15.35 -14.55 -44.42
N TYR A 43 -15.71 -14.85 -45.67
CA TYR A 43 -16.13 -16.16 -46.12
C TYR A 43 -15.60 -16.46 -47.53
N CYS A 44 -15.20 -17.71 -47.73
CA CYS A 44 -14.81 -18.25 -49.02
C CYS A 44 -15.99 -18.97 -49.65
N LYS A 45 -16.14 -18.84 -50.96
CA LYS A 45 -17.17 -19.50 -51.77
C LYS A 45 -16.54 -20.60 -52.62
N GLY A 46 -17.37 -21.52 -53.12
CA GLY A 46 -16.92 -22.59 -54.00
C GLY A 46 -16.31 -22.13 -55.33
N THR A 47 -16.60 -20.90 -55.74
CA THR A 47 -16.07 -20.25 -56.95
C THR A 47 -14.71 -19.58 -56.74
N ASP A 48 -14.25 -19.46 -55.49
CA ASP A 48 -13.00 -18.76 -55.20
C ASP A 48 -11.80 -19.64 -55.59
N THR A 49 -10.75 -19.01 -56.14
CA THR A 49 -9.50 -19.72 -56.45
C THR A 49 -8.70 -20.00 -55.18
N ALA A 50 -7.75 -20.93 -55.25
CA ALA A 50 -6.87 -21.24 -54.12
C ALA A 50 -6.14 -19.99 -53.58
N ASP A 51 -5.68 -19.12 -54.47
CA ASP A 51 -5.00 -17.88 -54.09
C ASP A 51 -5.94 -16.91 -53.36
N GLN A 52 -7.18 -16.77 -53.82
CA GLN A 52 -8.20 -15.94 -53.16
C GLN A 52 -8.55 -16.47 -51.76
N VAL A 53 -8.65 -17.80 -51.61
CA VAL A 53 -8.87 -18.42 -50.31
C VAL A 53 -7.68 -18.15 -49.38
N LEU A 54 -6.46 -18.28 -49.89
CA LEU A 54 -5.25 -18.03 -49.10
C LEU A 54 -5.15 -16.56 -48.66
N GLU A 55 -5.45 -15.61 -49.55
CA GLU A 55 -5.46 -14.18 -49.25
C GLU A 55 -6.45 -13.87 -48.12
N LYS A 56 -7.68 -14.41 -48.20
CA LYS A 56 -8.69 -14.25 -47.14
C LYS A 56 -8.27 -14.85 -45.81
N LEU A 57 -7.61 -16.01 -45.84
CA LEU A 57 -7.07 -16.65 -44.63
C LEU A 57 -5.95 -15.82 -44.00
N LEU A 58 -5.01 -15.34 -44.81
CA LEU A 58 -3.92 -14.47 -44.34
C LEU A 58 -4.46 -13.18 -43.73
N ALA A 59 -5.43 -12.53 -44.40
CA ALA A 59 -6.11 -11.35 -43.86
C ALA A 59 -6.78 -11.64 -42.51
N GLY A 60 -7.43 -12.81 -42.36
CA GLY A 60 -8.01 -13.24 -41.09
C GLY A 60 -6.97 -13.48 -39.99
N VAL A 61 -5.80 -14.02 -40.32
CA VAL A 61 -4.67 -14.21 -39.38
C VAL A 61 -4.09 -12.86 -38.94
N ASP A 62 -3.92 -11.92 -39.86
CA ASP A 62 -3.42 -10.58 -39.56
C ASP A 62 -4.39 -9.82 -38.66
N GLU A 63 -5.69 -9.87 -38.96
CA GLU A 63 -6.72 -9.27 -38.13
C GLU A 63 -6.74 -9.89 -36.72
N TYR A 64 -6.67 -11.22 -36.62
CA TYR A 64 -6.57 -11.90 -35.33
C TYR A 64 -5.32 -11.49 -34.54
N SER A 65 -4.18 -11.35 -35.23
CA SER A 65 -2.91 -10.93 -34.61
C SER A 65 -3.01 -9.50 -34.06
N ASN A 66 -3.65 -8.59 -34.80
CA ASN A 66 -3.92 -7.23 -34.34
C ASN A 66 -4.83 -7.21 -33.12
N VAL A 67 -5.92 -7.99 -33.13
CA VAL A 67 -6.81 -8.13 -31.97
C VAL A 67 -6.03 -8.63 -30.74
N ARG A 68 -5.15 -9.63 -30.91
CA ARG A 68 -4.33 -10.15 -29.82
C ARG A 68 -3.31 -9.15 -29.29
N LEU A 69 -2.69 -8.38 -30.17
CA LEU A 69 -1.75 -7.34 -29.79
C LEU A 69 -2.43 -6.24 -28.98
N ASN A 70 -3.62 -5.80 -29.41
CA ASN A 70 -4.43 -4.82 -28.68
C ASN A 70 -4.87 -5.37 -27.31
N GLU A 71 -5.35 -6.62 -27.24
CA GLU A 71 -5.69 -7.27 -25.97
C GLU A 71 -4.48 -7.41 -25.03
N ALA A 72 -3.28 -7.63 -25.56
CA ALA A 72 -2.05 -7.67 -24.76
C ALA A 72 -1.64 -6.28 -24.27
N SER A 73 -1.74 -5.26 -25.13
CA SER A 73 -1.46 -3.87 -24.79
C SER A 73 -2.39 -3.37 -23.69
N GLU A 74 -3.70 -3.59 -23.82
CA GLU A 74 -4.69 -3.17 -22.80
C GLU A 74 -4.48 -3.88 -21.47
N ARG A 75 -4.07 -5.15 -21.48
CA ARG A 75 -3.76 -5.89 -20.25
C ARG A 75 -2.54 -5.30 -19.55
N ARG A 76 -1.45 -5.04 -20.29
CA ARG A 76 -0.25 -4.39 -19.74
C ARG A 76 -0.55 -3.03 -19.15
N GLU A 77 -1.32 -2.20 -19.85
CA GLU A 77 -1.68 -0.87 -19.35
C GLU A 77 -2.48 -0.94 -18.04
N ARG A 78 -3.36 -1.94 -17.89
CA ARG A 78 -4.08 -2.16 -16.61
C ARG A 78 -3.13 -2.63 -15.52
N GLU A 79 -2.26 -3.60 -15.81
CA GLU A 79 -1.27 -4.12 -14.86
C GLU A 79 -0.32 -3.02 -14.38
N GLU A 80 0.15 -2.15 -15.27
CA GLU A 80 1.00 -1.00 -14.93
C GLU A 80 0.27 0.00 -14.03
N ARG A 81 -1.00 0.31 -14.34
CA ARG A 81 -1.82 1.20 -13.51
C ARG A 81 -2.07 0.61 -12.12
N GLU A 82 -2.36 -0.69 -12.03
CA GLU A 82 -2.55 -1.38 -10.77
C GLU A 82 -1.25 -1.45 -9.96
N ALA A 83 -0.11 -1.69 -10.61
CA ALA A 83 1.20 -1.70 -9.96
C ALA A 83 1.55 -0.32 -9.36
N ILE A 84 1.34 0.77 -10.12
CA ILE A 84 1.57 2.14 -9.63
C ILE A 84 0.70 2.43 -8.41
N ARG A 85 -0.60 2.09 -8.48
CA ARG A 85 -1.52 2.29 -7.35
C ARG A 85 -1.09 1.48 -6.13
N SER A 86 -0.70 0.22 -6.33
CA SER A 86 -0.24 -0.65 -5.24
C SER A 86 1.05 -0.12 -4.60
N GLN A 87 1.97 0.45 -5.40
CA GLN A 87 3.20 1.06 -4.87
C GLN A 87 2.88 2.30 -4.02
N GLN A 88 2.02 3.19 -4.52
CA GLN A 88 1.59 4.38 -3.78
C GLN A 88 0.87 4.04 -2.46
N GLU A 89 0.02 3.02 -2.48
CA GLU A 89 -0.67 2.54 -1.28
C GLU A 89 0.31 1.93 -0.26
N ALA A 90 1.36 1.24 -0.72
CA ALA A 90 2.39 0.68 0.16
C ALA A 90 3.26 1.78 0.80
N GLU A 91 3.72 2.74 0.01
CA GLU A 91 4.49 3.89 0.51
C GLU A 91 3.69 4.74 1.49
N TYR A 92 2.41 4.98 1.20
CA TYR A 92 1.52 5.72 2.10
C TYR A 92 1.37 5.01 3.45
N LYS A 93 1.15 3.69 3.45
CA LYS A 93 1.07 2.91 4.69
C LYS A 93 2.38 2.95 5.47
N ALA A 94 3.52 2.79 4.80
CA ALA A 94 4.82 2.86 5.45
C ALA A 94 5.08 4.24 6.08
N SER A 95 4.72 5.33 5.39
CA SER A 95 4.82 6.69 5.93
C SER A 95 3.92 6.89 7.14
N LEU A 96 2.69 6.38 7.10
CA LEU A 96 1.74 6.49 8.21
C LEU A 96 2.25 5.75 9.45
N GLU A 97 2.84 4.57 9.27
CA GLU A 97 3.44 3.78 10.35
C GLU A 97 4.67 4.47 10.94
N ALA A 98 5.53 5.04 10.09
CA ALA A 98 6.69 5.80 10.54
C ALA A 98 6.31 7.04 11.36
N ASP A 99 5.28 7.78 10.93
CA ASP A 99 4.78 8.95 11.65
C ASP A 99 4.15 8.57 13.00
N LYS A 100 3.37 7.48 13.04
CA LYS A 100 2.84 6.93 14.31
C LYS A 100 3.95 6.53 15.26
N ALA A 101 4.95 5.79 14.79
CA ALA A 101 6.08 5.35 15.60
C ALA A 101 6.88 6.55 16.15
N ARG A 102 7.08 7.60 15.32
CA ARG A 102 7.76 8.82 15.74
C ARG A 102 6.96 9.59 16.80
N MET A 103 5.63 9.66 16.67
CA MET A 103 4.77 10.30 17.68
C MET A 103 4.79 9.51 18.99
N GLU A 104 4.67 8.18 18.94
CA GLU A 104 4.74 7.35 20.14
C GLU A 104 6.10 7.44 20.85
N ALA A 105 7.20 7.47 20.10
CA ALA A 105 8.54 7.64 20.65
C ALA A 105 8.69 8.99 21.36
N LYS A 106 8.23 10.09 20.73
CA LYS A 106 8.23 11.41 21.35
C LYS A 106 7.37 11.47 22.61
N GLN A 107 6.20 10.84 22.59
CA GLN A 107 5.32 10.83 23.75
C GLN A 107 5.96 10.10 24.92
N LYS A 108 6.58 8.94 24.67
CA LYS A 108 7.32 8.19 25.70
C LYS A 108 8.50 8.98 26.26
N GLU A 109 9.25 9.67 25.41
CA GLU A 109 10.38 10.50 25.85
C GLU A 109 9.91 11.66 26.75
N ILE A 110 8.81 12.34 26.40
CA ILE A 110 8.22 13.41 27.21
C ILE A 110 7.72 12.86 28.56
N ASP A 111 7.11 11.68 28.56
CA ASP A 111 6.56 11.07 29.77
C ASP A 111 7.69 10.53 30.69
N GLU A 112 8.78 10.02 30.13
CA GLU A 112 10.00 9.65 30.86
C GLU A 112 10.68 10.87 31.47
N GLN A 113 10.83 11.97 30.72
CA GLN A 113 11.40 13.22 31.23
C GLN A 113 10.56 13.78 32.39
N ARG A 114 9.23 13.80 32.27
CA ARG A 114 8.35 14.24 33.36
C ARG A 114 8.46 13.34 34.59
N ALA A 115 8.54 12.02 34.41
CA ALA A 115 8.71 11.10 35.53
C ALA A 115 10.06 11.26 36.24
N GLU A 116 11.13 11.56 35.50
CA GLU A 116 12.45 11.83 36.08
C GLU A 116 12.48 13.18 36.84
N GLU A 117 11.85 14.22 36.29
CA GLU A 117 11.69 15.51 36.97
C GLU A 117 10.87 15.38 38.27
N GLU A 118 9.75 14.65 38.25
CA GLU A 118 8.95 14.39 39.46
C GLU A 118 9.74 13.63 40.52
N ARG A 119 10.59 12.67 40.12
CA ARG A 119 11.47 11.95 41.07
C ARG A 119 12.50 12.88 41.69
N ARG A 120 13.15 13.73 40.89
CA ARG A 120 14.13 14.71 41.40
C ARG A 120 13.48 15.73 42.33
N GLN A 121 12.27 16.18 42.03
CA GLN A 121 11.54 17.11 42.91
C GLN A 121 11.19 16.45 44.24
N LYS A 122 10.70 15.20 44.24
CA LYS A 122 10.43 14.46 45.47
C LYS A 122 11.68 14.24 46.32
N GLU A 123 12.80 13.90 45.71
CA GLU A 123 14.07 13.73 46.43
C GLU A 123 14.53 15.05 47.07
N GLN A 124 14.37 16.19 46.37
CA GLN A 124 14.68 17.50 46.93
C GLN A 124 13.73 17.88 48.08
N ASP A 125 12.43 17.65 47.92
CA ASP A 125 11.44 17.93 48.95
C ASP A 125 11.68 17.07 50.22
N ASP A 126 12.01 15.78 50.03
CA ASP A 126 12.37 14.87 51.13
C ASP A 126 13.67 15.31 51.83
N GLU A 127 14.68 15.77 51.09
CA GLU A 127 15.89 16.34 51.69
C GLU A 127 15.61 17.61 52.49
N VAL A 128 14.77 18.51 51.97
CA VAL A 128 14.39 19.75 52.65
C VAL A 128 13.60 19.43 53.92
N MET A 129 12.60 18.55 53.84
CA MET A 129 11.84 18.05 55.00
C MET A 129 12.76 17.41 56.04
N ARG A 130 13.71 16.58 55.61
CA ARG A 130 14.68 15.95 56.51
C ARG A 130 15.58 16.99 57.19
N ARG A 131 16.07 18.00 56.45
CA ARG A 131 16.84 19.11 57.05
C ARG A 131 16.02 19.91 58.05
N GLN A 132 14.74 20.20 57.74
CA GLN A 132 13.84 20.90 58.66
C GLN A 132 13.55 20.08 59.93
N MET A 133 13.32 18.77 59.83
CA MET A 133 13.16 17.91 61.01
C MET A 133 14.43 17.85 61.85
N VAL A 134 15.60 17.72 61.22
CA VAL A 134 16.87 17.70 61.96
C VAL A 134 17.09 19.04 62.68
N ALA A 135 16.81 20.17 62.02
CA ALA A 135 16.91 21.50 62.60
C ALA A 135 15.96 21.71 63.79
N SER A 136 14.76 21.11 63.80
CA SER A 136 13.83 21.21 64.94
C SER A 136 14.20 20.30 66.12
N THR A 137 14.96 19.24 65.88
CA THR A 137 15.53 18.37 66.95
C THR A 137 16.90 18.83 67.46
N LEU A 138 17.52 19.82 66.82
CA LEU A 138 18.77 20.41 67.27
C LEU A 138 18.49 21.40 68.41
N PRO A 139 19.14 21.27 69.58
CA PRO A 139 19.03 22.25 70.65
C PRO A 139 19.57 23.61 70.19
N GLU A 140 18.91 24.68 70.65
CA GLU A 140 19.22 26.07 70.30
C GLU A 140 20.70 26.38 70.62
N GLU A 141 21.42 26.98 69.68
CA GLU A 141 22.85 27.28 69.87
C GLU A 141 23.01 28.20 71.10
N PRO A 142 23.90 27.84 72.05
CA PRO A 142 24.10 28.65 73.23
C PRO A 142 24.58 30.05 72.82
N PRO A 143 23.96 31.11 73.33
CA PRO A 143 24.33 32.48 72.97
C PRO A 143 25.79 32.78 73.34
N VAL A 144 26.41 33.67 72.59
CA VAL A 144 27.84 34.06 72.70
C VAL A 144 28.20 34.60 74.10
N ASP A 145 27.21 34.93 74.93
CA ASP A 145 27.35 35.53 76.26
C ASP A 145 27.01 34.57 77.43
N SER A 146 26.90 33.26 77.17
CA SER A 146 26.69 32.25 78.22
C SER A 146 27.90 32.12 79.17
N PRO A 147 27.68 31.87 80.47
CA PRO A 147 28.74 31.84 81.47
C PRO A 147 29.84 30.81 81.14
N PRO A 148 31.11 31.04 81.54
CA PRO A 148 32.30 30.29 81.09
C PRO A 148 32.43 28.85 81.64
N GLY A 149 31.32 28.12 81.77
CA GLY A 149 31.26 26.69 82.10
C GLY A 149 30.41 25.86 81.13
N GLU A 150 29.70 26.48 80.19
CA GLU A 150 28.72 25.81 79.32
C GLU A 150 29.16 25.70 77.84
N ILE A 151 30.35 26.25 77.50
CA ILE A 151 30.90 26.26 76.14
C ILE A 151 32.27 25.58 76.13
N LEU A 152 32.40 24.45 75.41
CA LEU A 152 33.65 23.72 75.22
C LEU A 152 34.26 24.05 73.85
N ASN A 153 35.34 24.83 73.81
CA ASN A 153 36.05 25.16 72.57
C ASN A 153 37.01 24.04 72.15
N VAL A 154 36.65 23.25 71.14
CA VAL A 154 37.50 22.19 70.59
C VAL A 154 38.23 22.69 69.34
N LYS A 155 39.53 22.99 69.46
CA LYS A 155 40.38 23.31 68.31
C LYS A 155 40.92 22.04 67.66
N PHE A 156 40.42 21.72 66.47
CA PHE A 156 41.02 20.71 65.62
C PHE A 156 42.17 21.32 64.81
N ARG A 157 43.37 20.74 64.93
CA ARG A 157 44.43 20.88 63.91
C ARG A 157 44.35 19.64 63.02
N LEU A 158 44.04 19.85 61.75
CA LEU A 158 44.21 18.81 60.74
C LEU A 158 45.71 18.57 60.50
N PRO A 159 46.15 17.31 60.31
CA PRO A 159 47.49 17.00 59.81
C PRO A 159 47.69 17.44 58.36
#